data_AF-K1UA58-F1
#
_entry.id   AF-K1UA58-F1
#
_cell.length_a   1.000
_cell.length_b   1.000
_cell.length_c   1.000
_cell.angle_alpha   90.00
_cell.angle_beta   90.00
_cell.angle_gamma   90.00
#
_symmetry.space_group_name_H-M   'P 1'
#
loop_
_entity.id
_entity.type
_entity.pdbx_description
1 polymer ?
#
loop_
_entity_poly.entity_id
_entity_poly.type
_entity_poly.pdbx_seq_one_letter_code
_entity_poly.pdbx_strand_id
1 'polypeptide(L)' 'KFPSVKIGPGKSSRSHTADEYIMVSEIEEAIRLYIEMLDGLVL' A
#
# COMPACT_ATOMS: atom_id res chain seq x y z
N LYS A 1 -15.01 -2.14 18.89
CA LYS A 1 -14.13 -1.21 18.15
C LYS A 1 -12.69 -1.61 18.48
N PHE A 2 -11.86 -1.87 17.48
CA PHE A 2 -10.45 -2.24 17.64
C PHE A 2 -9.57 -1.25 16.87
N PRO A 3 -8.32 -1.04 17.26
CA PRO A 3 -7.38 -0.23 16.48
C PRO A 3 -7.13 -0.87 15.11
N SER A 4 -7.13 -0.06 14.04
CA SER A 4 -6.81 -0.52 12.69
C SER A 4 -6.08 0.56 11.89
N VAL A 5 -5.39 0.14 10.84
CA VAL A 5 -4.64 1.01 9.91
C VAL A 5 -5.04 0.70 8.47
N LYS A 6 -5.09 1.72 7.61
CA LYS A 6 -5.26 1.58 6.15
C LYS A 6 -4.03 2.16 5.44
N ILE A 7 -3.31 1.32 4.71
CA ILE A 7 -2.11 1.68 3.96
C ILE A 7 -2.06 0.86 2.67
N GLY A 8 -1.61 1.46 1.57
CA GLY A 8 -1.45 0.79 0.28
C GLY A 8 -0.78 1.66 -0.78
N PRO A 9 -0.29 1.05 -1.88
CA PRO A 9 0.41 1.75 -2.95
C PRO A 9 -0.52 2.63 -3.81
N GLY A 10 0.08 3.50 -4.60
CA GLY A 10 -0.61 4.40 -5.52
C GLY A 10 -1.03 5.72 -4.88
N LYS A 11 -1.86 6.48 -5.59
CA LYS A 11 -2.31 7.81 -5.16
C LYS A 11 -3.82 7.92 -5.32
N SER A 12 -4.50 8.39 -4.27
CA SER A 12 -5.95 8.59 -4.29
C SER A 12 -6.42 9.56 -5.37
N SER A 13 -5.56 10.49 -5.81
CA SER A 13 -5.86 11.43 -6.89
C SER A 13 -5.98 10.77 -8.27
N ARG A 14 -5.47 9.53 -8.44
CA ARG A 14 -5.61 8.76 -9.67
C ARG A 14 -6.85 7.88 -9.67
N SER A 15 -7.42 7.61 -8.50
CA SER A 15 -8.63 6.81 -8.36
C SER A 15 -9.81 7.48 -9.05
N HIS A 16 -10.63 6.70 -9.75
CA HIS A 16 -11.81 7.20 -10.48
C HIS A 16 -11.48 8.22 -11.59
N THR A 17 -10.31 8.11 -12.20
CA THR A 17 -9.94 8.89 -13.39
C THR A 17 -9.99 7.98 -14.63
N ALA A 18 -10.17 8.57 -15.83
CA ALA A 18 -10.34 7.80 -17.07
C ALA A 18 -9.13 6.90 -17.37
N ASP A 19 -7.92 7.40 -17.10
CA ASP A 19 -6.65 6.68 -17.31
C ASP A 19 -6.05 6.28 -15.96
N GLU A 20 -6.84 5.67 -15.08
CA GLU A 20 -6.35 5.18 -13.79
C GLU A 20 -5.20 4.18 -14.00
N TYR A 21 -4.09 4.42 -13.30
CA TYR A 21 -2.91 3.56 -13.37
C TYR A 21 -2.19 3.49 -12.03
N ILE A 22 -1.38 2.44 -11.92
CA ILE A 22 -0.39 2.25 -10.86
C ILE A 22 0.96 1.97 -11.52
N MET A 23 2.04 2.50 -10.94
CA MET A 23 3.38 2.22 -11.45
C MET A 23 3.85 0.87 -10.91
N VAL A 24 4.57 0.10 -11.73
CA VAL A 24 5.19 -1.16 -11.27
C VAL A 24 6.10 -0.92 -10.07
N SER A 25 6.83 0.20 -10.06
CA SER A 25 7.67 0.61 -8.92
C SER A 25 6.88 0.85 -7.63
N GLU A 26 5.64 1.36 -7.70
CA GLU A 26 4.79 1.55 -6.53
C GLU A 26 4.37 0.20 -5.92
N ILE A 27 4.18 -0.82 -6.77
CA ILE A 27 3.89 -2.19 -6.32
C ILE A 27 5.13 -2.80 -5.66
N GLU A 28 6.30 -2.68 -6.29
CA GLU A 28 7.57 -3.20 -5.74
C GLU A 28 7.91 -2.58 -4.38
N GLU A 29 7.74 -1.26 -4.24
CA GLU A 29 7.94 -0.55 -2.97
C GLU A 29 6.96 -1.02 -1.90
N ALA A 30 5.66 -1.12 -2.23
CA ALA A 30 4.68 -1.58 -1.25
C ALA A 30 4.92 -3.00 -0.79
N ILE A 31 5.32 -3.92 -1.67
CA ILE A 31 5.67 -5.29 -1.27
C ILE A 31 6.80 -5.28 -0.24
N ARG A 32 7.88 -4.52 -0.49
CA ARG A 32 8.99 -4.39 0.47
C ARG A 32 8.51 -3.81 1.80
N LEU A 33 7.74 -2.73 1.75
CA LEU A 33 7.20 -2.08 2.95
C LEU A 33 6.33 -3.03 3.78
N TYR A 34 5.42 -3.78 3.14
CA TYR A 34 4.56 -4.71 3.87
C TYR A 34 5.36 -5.83 4.53
N ILE A 35 6.40 -6.35 3.86
CA ILE A 35 7.30 -7.34 4.44
C ILE A 35 8.03 -6.74 5.65
N GLU A 36 8.65 -5.57 5.50
CA GLU A 36 9.38 -4.89 6.59
C GLU A 36 8.49 -4.58 7.80
N MET A 37 7.21 -4.28 7.58
CA MET A 37 6.27 -3.99 8.66
C MET A 37 5.79 -5.23 9.42
N LEU A 38 5.67 -6.37 8.74
CA LEU A 38 5.00 -7.56 9.27
C LEU A 38 5.98 -8.68 9.65
N ASP A 39 7.15 -8.74 9.03
CA ASP A 39 8.14 -9.78 9.32
C ASP A 39 8.71 -9.61 10.74
N GLY A 40 8.62 -10.68 11.53
CA GLY A 40 9.00 -10.66 12.95
C GLY A 40 8.10 -9.84 13.88
N LEU A 41 6.94 -9.34 13.42
CA LEU A 41 6.01 -8.61 14.28
C LEU A 41 5.49 -9.50 15.42
N VAL A 42 5.65 -9.03 16.66
CA VAL A 42 5.07 -9.64 17.87
C VAL A 42 3.91 -8.76 18.35
N LEU A 43 2.75 -9.38 18.52
CA LEU A 43 1.49 -8.73 18.91
C LEU A 43 1.31 -8.66 20.42
#